data_AF-A0A0G0YN70-F1
#
_entry.id   AF-A0A0G0YN70-F1
#
_cell.length_a   1.000
_cell.length_b   1.000
_cell.length_c   1.000
_cell.angle_alpha   90.00
_cell.angle_beta   90.00
_cell.angle_gamma   90.00
#
_symmetry.space_group_name_H-M   'P 1'
#
loop_
_entity.id
_entity.type
_entity.pdbx_description
1 polymer ?
#
loop_
_entity_poly.entity_id
_entity_poly.type
_entity_poly.pdbx_seq_one_letter_code
_entity_poly.pdbx_strand_id
1 'polypeptide(L)'
;MDLGKLGEDSLSQFIKTFKRLLVNDKRKFDIIIGAGDSGQIMIYLTRLVYELLKVDCPQTVVAPIYRHADEKEAILFDNSTLAGDFQNISLLNIKDILFVDDEIGSGNAAKGVLDLLLALFKKPIEEKIYTIIAEDGGFDPRGIQVSNIKIEFIPTKKRVEEVYNAISYIVPEEYEQPIRNVLQENIKDLNKS
;
A
#
# COMPACT_ATOMS: atom_id res chain seq x y z
N MET A 1 -23.92 -5.10 5.28
CA MET A 1 -22.60 -4.82 5.86
C MET A 1 -22.42 -3.32 5.90
N ASP A 2 -22.00 -2.77 7.03
CA ASP A 2 -21.71 -1.33 7.16
C ASP A 2 -20.29 -1.08 6.63
N LEU A 3 -20.20 -0.43 5.46
CA LEU A 3 -18.93 -0.20 4.77
C LEU A 3 -18.08 0.86 5.47
N GLY A 4 -18.70 1.87 6.10
CA GLY A 4 -17.97 2.90 6.85
C GLY A 4 -17.29 2.29 8.07
N LYS A 5 -18.03 1.49 8.84
CA LYS A 5 -17.47 0.74 9.97
C LYS A 5 -16.37 -0.25 9.56
N LEU A 6 -16.52 -0.88 8.39
CA LEU A 6 -15.48 -1.75 7.85
C LEU A 6 -14.20 -0.97 7.54
N GLY A 7 -14.32 0.20 6.91
CA GLY A 7 -13.20 1.08 6.64
C GLY A 7 -12.51 1.56 7.92
N GLU A 8 -13.29 1.96 8.93
CA GLU A 8 -12.76 2.35 10.25
C GLU A 8 -11.95 1.23 10.92
N ASP A 9 -12.46 -0.01 10.89
CA ASP A 9 -11.72 -1.15 11.41
C ASP A 9 -10.44 -1.38 10.61
N SER A 10 -10.51 -1.35 9.28
CA SER A 10 -9.34 -1.49 8.41
C SER A 10 -8.26 -0.45 8.69
N LEU A 11 -8.63 0.84 8.81
CA LEU A 11 -7.72 1.90 9.21
C LEU A 11 -7.16 1.68 10.62
N SER A 12 -8.00 1.27 11.57
CA SER A 12 -7.58 0.99 12.94
C SER A 12 -6.52 -0.13 13.01
N GLN A 13 -6.73 -1.23 12.27
CA GLN A 13 -5.76 -2.33 12.23
C GLN A 13 -4.46 -1.94 11.52
N PHE A 14 -4.54 -1.13 10.46
CA PHE A 14 -3.38 -0.54 9.80
C PHE A 14 -2.54 0.29 10.79
N ILE A 15 -3.18 1.23 11.50
CA ILE A 15 -2.51 2.09 12.49
C ILE A 15 -1.91 1.25 13.63
N LYS A 16 -2.64 0.25 14.16
CA LYS A 16 -2.13 -0.65 15.21
C LYS A 16 -0.90 -1.42 14.77
N THR A 17 -0.89 -1.89 13.53
CA THR A 17 0.24 -2.62 12.93
C THR A 17 1.47 -1.71 12.87
N PHE A 18 1.33 -0.48 12.38
CA PHE A 18 2.42 0.49 12.37
C PHE A 18 2.88 0.89 13.77
N LYS A 19 1.96 1.15 14.70
CA LYS A 19 2.32 1.45 16.09
C LYS A 19 3.15 0.33 16.71
N ARG A 20 2.76 -0.93 16.50
CA ARG A 20 3.56 -2.08 16.96
C ARG A 20 4.96 -2.03 16.37
N LEU A 21 5.09 -1.93 15.04
CA LEU A 21 6.38 -1.99 14.36
C LEU A 21 7.30 -0.82 14.71
N LEU A 22 6.78 0.41 14.69
CA LEU A 22 7.60 1.61 14.85
C LEU A 22 7.90 1.93 16.32
N VAL A 23 6.96 1.69 17.23
CA VAL A 23 7.09 2.08 18.64
C VAL A 23 7.56 0.90 19.50
N ASN A 24 6.91 -0.26 19.37
CA ASN A 24 7.21 -1.40 20.24
C ASN A 24 8.46 -2.14 19.73
N ASP A 25 8.46 -2.49 18.45
CA ASP A 25 9.56 -3.24 17.83
C ASP A 25 10.72 -2.33 17.44
N LYS A 26 10.51 -1.00 17.47
CA LYS A 26 11.48 0.04 17.09
C LYS A 26 12.09 -0.19 15.70
N ARG A 27 11.30 -0.77 14.80
CA ARG A 27 11.71 -1.03 13.43
C ARG A 27 11.90 0.26 12.68
N LYS A 28 12.96 0.34 11.89
CA LYS A 28 13.26 1.44 10.98
C LYS A 28 13.27 0.90 9.57
N PHE A 29 12.69 1.66 8.66
CA PHE A 29 12.72 1.39 7.24
C PHE A 29 13.51 2.51 6.56
N ASP A 30 14.26 2.17 5.52
CA ASP A 30 15.08 3.12 4.77
C ASP A 30 14.26 3.81 3.67
N ILE A 31 13.21 3.12 3.19
CA ILE A 31 12.30 3.63 2.16
C ILE A 31 10.92 2.98 2.31
N ILE A 32 9.88 3.73 1.96
CA ILE A 32 8.50 3.24 1.88
C ILE A 32 8.02 3.37 0.43
N ILE A 33 7.43 2.31 -0.11
CA ILE A 33 6.99 2.22 -1.50
C ILE A 33 5.51 1.81 -1.53
N GLY A 34 4.71 2.52 -2.33
CA GLY A 34 3.36 2.13 -2.71
C GLY A 34 3.26 1.89 -4.22
N ALA A 35 2.23 1.15 -4.65
CA ALA A 35 2.01 0.85 -6.07
C ALA A 35 0.67 1.40 -6.58
N GLY A 36 0.70 2.15 -7.69
CA GLY A 36 -0.50 2.67 -8.34
C GLY A 36 -1.35 3.58 -7.44
N ASP A 37 -2.66 3.63 -7.70
CA ASP A 37 -3.57 4.58 -7.04
C ASP A 37 -3.84 4.23 -5.57
N SER A 38 -4.09 2.95 -5.27
CA SER A 38 -4.22 2.48 -3.87
C SER A 38 -2.95 2.80 -3.09
N GLY A 39 -1.78 2.58 -3.69
CA GLY A 39 -0.49 2.93 -3.13
C GLY A 39 -0.33 4.41 -2.76
N GLN A 40 -0.93 5.34 -3.50
CA GLN A 40 -0.89 6.77 -3.14
C GLN A 40 -1.60 7.04 -1.82
N ILE A 41 -2.80 6.48 -1.65
CA ILE A 41 -3.59 6.60 -0.42
C ILE A 41 -2.83 5.96 0.73
N MET A 42 -2.28 4.77 0.52
CA MET A 42 -1.56 4.05 1.57
C MET A 42 -0.27 4.77 1.98
N ILE A 43 0.49 5.33 1.04
CA ILE A 43 1.66 6.16 1.36
C ILE A 43 1.26 7.38 2.18
N TYR A 44 0.17 8.07 1.81
CA TYR A 44 -0.32 9.21 2.56
C TYR A 44 -0.69 8.82 4.01
N LEU A 45 -1.47 7.75 4.17
CA LEU A 45 -1.86 7.24 5.49
C LEU A 45 -0.63 6.81 6.31
N THR A 46 0.33 6.12 5.69
CA THR A 46 1.59 5.76 6.37
C THR A 46 2.32 7.01 6.87
N ARG A 47 2.48 8.04 6.05
CA ARG A 47 3.14 9.29 6.45
C ARG A 47 2.44 9.96 7.64
N LEU A 48 1.11 10.01 7.62
CA LEU A 48 0.33 10.52 8.75
C LEU A 48 0.60 9.71 10.03
N VAL A 49 0.69 8.38 9.93
CA VAL A 49 0.99 7.54 11.09
C VAL A 49 2.38 7.84 11.66
N TYR A 50 3.40 8.00 10.81
CA TYR A 50 4.74 8.41 11.27
C TYR A 50 4.71 9.77 11.98
N GLU A 51 4.05 10.75 11.39
CA GLU A 51 3.90 12.10 11.95
C GLU A 51 3.21 12.09 13.31
N LEU A 52 2.06 11.41 13.40
CA LEU A 52 1.26 11.32 14.63
C LEU A 52 1.99 10.56 15.75
N LEU A 53 2.82 9.58 15.38
CA LEU A 53 3.67 8.85 16.32
C LEU A 53 4.98 9.60 16.66
N LYS A 54 5.24 10.75 16.03
CA LYS A 54 6.46 11.55 16.18
C LYS A 54 7.74 10.74 15.91
N VAL A 55 7.69 9.94 14.84
CA VAL A 55 8.83 9.15 14.34
C VAL A 55 9.23 9.69 12.97
N ASP A 56 10.53 9.77 12.70
CA ASP A 56 11.03 10.22 11.40
C ASP A 56 10.55 9.29 10.29
N CYS A 57 9.82 9.86 9.32
CA CYS A 57 9.36 9.13 8.15
C CYS A 57 10.49 9.07 7.10
N PRO A 58 10.88 7.88 6.63
CA PRO A 58 11.86 7.77 5.55
C PRO A 58 11.28 8.30 4.23
N GLN A 59 12.10 8.35 3.19
CA GLN A 59 11.65 8.73 1.86
C GLN A 59 10.50 7.80 1.41
N THR A 60 9.48 8.40 0.80
CA THR A 60 8.32 7.69 0.26
C THR A 60 8.30 7.78 -1.25
N VAL A 61 7.89 6.70 -1.90
CA VAL A 61 7.83 6.59 -3.36
C VAL A 61 6.53 5.91 -3.75
N VAL A 62 5.89 6.42 -4.79
CA VAL A 62 4.78 5.72 -5.46
C VAL A 62 5.29 5.27 -6.82
N ALA A 63 5.29 3.97 -7.06
CA ALA A 63 5.66 3.39 -8.34
C ALA A 63 4.40 3.08 -9.17
N PRO A 64 4.35 3.48 -10.46
CA PRO A 64 3.23 3.18 -11.34
C PRO A 64 3.32 1.72 -11.81
N ILE A 65 3.14 0.77 -10.90
CA ILE A 65 3.28 -0.66 -11.21
C ILE A 65 2.11 -1.13 -12.07
N TYR A 66 2.44 -1.63 -13.25
CA TYR A 66 1.48 -2.22 -14.17
C TYR A 66 1.31 -3.70 -13.84
N ARG A 67 0.06 -4.10 -13.56
CA ARG A 67 -0.30 -5.45 -13.11
C ARG A 67 -0.71 -6.39 -14.25
N HIS A 68 -0.89 -5.88 -15.48
CA HIS A 68 -1.50 -6.65 -16.56
C HIS A 68 -0.65 -7.84 -16.98
N ALA A 69 -1.31 -8.99 -17.12
CA ALA A 69 -1.61 -9.50 -18.45
C ALA A 69 -3.11 -9.77 -18.59
N ASP A 70 -3.62 -9.57 -19.79
CA ASP A 70 -4.79 -10.24 -20.35
C ASP A 70 -4.96 -11.67 -19.77
N GLU A 71 -6.15 -12.02 -19.27
CA GLU A 71 -6.45 -13.37 -18.74
C GLU A 71 -6.15 -14.48 -19.75
N LYS A 72 -6.04 -14.12 -21.04
CA LYS A 72 -5.67 -15.02 -22.13
C LYS A 72 -4.17 -15.15 -22.39
N GLU A 73 -3.35 -14.18 -22.01
CA GLU A 73 -1.94 -14.12 -22.44
C GLU A 73 -0.91 -14.28 -21.30
N ALA A 74 -1.26 -14.10 -20.02
CA ALA A 74 -0.36 -14.30 -18.86
C ALA A 74 1.00 -13.55 -18.89
N ILE A 75 1.22 -12.62 -19.83
CA ILE A 75 2.39 -11.74 -19.93
C ILE A 75 2.33 -10.64 -18.86
N LEU A 76 2.98 -10.85 -17.72
CA LEU A 76 3.21 -9.77 -16.74
C LEU A 76 4.02 -8.64 -17.39
N PHE A 77 3.58 -7.40 -17.24
CA PHE A 77 4.34 -6.23 -17.65
C PHE A 77 5.72 -6.20 -16.96
N ASP A 78 6.78 -6.05 -17.74
CA ASP A 78 8.14 -5.92 -17.20
C ASP A 78 8.33 -4.53 -16.57
N ASN A 79 8.14 -4.45 -15.25
CA ASN A 79 8.26 -3.20 -14.51
C ASN A 79 9.73 -2.73 -14.37
N SER A 80 10.72 -3.51 -14.81
CA SER A 80 12.13 -3.09 -14.81
C SER A 80 12.39 -1.88 -15.71
N THR A 81 11.55 -1.66 -16.74
CA THR A 81 11.67 -0.52 -17.66
C THR A 81 11.45 0.82 -16.95
N LEU A 82 10.77 0.81 -15.80
CA LEU A 82 10.54 2.00 -14.97
C LEU A 82 11.78 2.45 -14.21
N ALA A 83 12.83 1.63 -14.10
CA ALA A 83 14.02 1.93 -13.28
C ALA A 83 14.74 3.23 -13.69
N GLY A 84 14.58 3.70 -14.93
CA GLY A 84 15.11 4.98 -15.38
C GLY A 84 14.52 6.17 -14.61
N ASP A 85 13.28 6.08 -14.18
CA ASP A 85 12.55 7.18 -13.51
C ASP A 85 12.88 7.27 -12.01
N PHE A 86 13.54 6.24 -11.46
CA PHE A 86 13.81 6.09 -10.03
C PHE A 86 15.31 6.06 -9.71
N GLN A 87 16.15 6.65 -10.57
CA GLN A 87 17.62 6.63 -10.39
C GLN A 87 18.07 7.24 -9.05
N ASN A 88 17.33 8.21 -8.51
CA ASN A 88 17.57 8.78 -7.18
C ASN A 88 17.55 7.74 -6.06
N ILE A 89 16.77 6.67 -6.19
CA ILE A 89 16.70 5.57 -5.23
C ILE A 89 17.95 4.68 -5.31
N SER A 90 18.48 4.46 -6.52
CA SER A 90 19.63 3.57 -6.77
C SER A 90 20.92 4.01 -6.07
N LEU A 91 20.99 5.29 -5.68
CA LEU A 91 22.14 5.89 -4.99
C LEU A 91 22.06 5.75 -3.47
N LEU A 92 20.92 5.32 -2.93
CA LEU A 92 20.70 5.18 -1.49
C LEU A 92 21.19 3.81 -1.00
N ASN A 93 21.79 3.77 0.19
CA ASN A 93 22.11 2.52 0.87
C ASN A 93 20.85 1.96 1.56
N ILE A 94 20.03 1.26 0.80
CA ILE A 94 18.73 0.73 1.26
C ILE A 94 18.88 -0.72 1.70
N LYS A 95 18.47 -1.03 2.93
CA LYS A 95 18.43 -2.39 3.48
C LYS A 95 17.01 -2.83 3.83
N ASP A 96 16.27 -2.03 4.59
CA ASP A 96 14.90 -2.33 5.03
C ASP A 96 13.89 -1.53 4.19
N ILE A 97 13.19 -2.23 3.31
CA ILE A 97 12.19 -1.67 2.38
C ILE A 97 10.81 -2.01 2.92
N LEU A 98 9.95 -1.00 3.03
CA LEU A 98 8.54 -1.19 3.35
C LEU A 98 7.69 -1.00 2.09
N PHE A 99 6.96 -2.02 1.69
CA PHE A 99 5.86 -1.93 0.73
C PHE A 99 4.52 -1.87 1.45
N VAL A 100 3.70 -0.89 1.09
CA VAL A 100 2.35 -0.71 1.63
C VAL A 100 1.31 -0.79 0.53
N ASP A 101 0.24 -1.52 0.79
CA ASP A 101 -0.94 -1.60 -0.07
C ASP A 101 -2.20 -1.71 0.80
N ASP A 102 -3.37 -1.50 0.20
CA ASP A 102 -4.65 -1.67 0.90
C ASP A 102 -4.92 -3.16 1.15
N GLU A 103 -4.65 -3.99 0.15
CA GLU A 103 -4.79 -5.44 0.22
C GLU A 103 -3.75 -6.17 -0.64
N ILE A 104 -3.51 -7.44 -0.34
CA ILE A 104 -2.65 -8.30 -1.16
C ILE A 104 -3.29 -9.69 -1.37
N GLY A 105 -3.58 -10.00 -2.63
CA GLY A 105 -4.02 -11.33 -3.09
C GLY A 105 -2.85 -12.16 -3.60
N SER A 106 -2.70 -12.25 -4.93
CA SER A 106 -1.61 -12.99 -5.60
C SER A 106 -0.21 -12.34 -5.49
N GLY A 107 -0.13 -11.12 -4.93
CA GLY A 107 1.10 -10.37 -4.79
C GLY A 107 1.65 -9.74 -6.07
N ASN A 108 0.84 -9.56 -7.12
CA ASN A 108 1.31 -9.00 -8.40
C ASN A 108 1.92 -7.60 -8.27
N ALA A 109 1.32 -6.71 -7.46
CA ALA A 109 1.87 -5.38 -7.23
C ALA A 109 3.22 -5.44 -6.48
N ALA A 110 3.31 -6.24 -5.42
CA ALA A 110 4.55 -6.47 -4.68
C ALA A 110 5.66 -7.05 -5.57
N LYS A 111 5.32 -7.99 -6.47
CA LYS A 111 6.27 -8.54 -7.46
C LYS A 111 6.75 -7.47 -8.44
N GLY A 112 5.84 -6.66 -8.99
CA GLY A 112 6.23 -5.58 -9.90
C GLY A 112 7.13 -4.53 -9.24
N VAL A 113 6.87 -4.18 -7.96
CA VAL A 113 7.80 -3.34 -7.17
C VAL A 113 9.15 -4.03 -7.00
N LEU A 114 9.17 -5.33 -6.74
CA LEU A 114 10.40 -6.09 -6.58
C LEU A 114 11.23 -6.12 -7.88
N ASP A 115 10.60 -6.30 -9.03
CA ASP A 115 11.26 -6.26 -10.34
C ASP A 115 11.91 -4.90 -10.60
N LEU A 116 11.20 -3.81 -10.27
CA LEU A 116 11.75 -2.45 -10.30
C LEU A 116 12.97 -2.30 -9.39
N LEU A 117 12.88 -2.78 -8.14
CA LEU A 117 13.98 -2.69 -7.17
C LEU A 117 15.21 -3.48 -7.61
N LEU A 118 15.02 -4.68 -8.16
CA LEU A 118 16.09 -5.51 -8.68
C LEU A 118 16.82 -4.82 -9.85
N ALA A 119 16.06 -4.17 -10.74
CA ALA A 119 16.60 -3.40 -11.84
C ALA A 119 17.36 -2.14 -11.39
N LEU A 120 16.97 -1.54 -10.27
CA LEU A 120 17.62 -0.37 -9.69
C LEU A 120 18.93 -0.72 -8.97
N PHE A 121 18.92 -1.79 -8.18
CA PHE A 121 20.04 -2.04 -7.27
C PHE A 121 21.28 -2.61 -7.95
N LYS A 122 21.17 -3.21 -9.16
CA LYS A 122 22.19 -3.69 -10.15
C LYS A 122 23.45 -4.42 -9.65
N LYS A 123 23.91 -4.18 -8.44
CA LYS A 123 25.03 -4.81 -7.75
C LYS A 123 24.45 -5.85 -6.78
N PRO A 124 24.87 -7.12 -6.89
CA PRO A 124 24.71 -8.03 -5.77
C PRO A 124 25.54 -7.48 -4.59
N ILE A 125 25.19 -7.79 -3.34
CA ILE A 125 26.14 -8.19 -2.26
C ILE A 125 25.52 -8.07 -0.84
N GLU A 126 24.46 -7.28 -0.59
CA GLU A 126 23.88 -7.21 0.77
C GLU A 126 22.42 -7.69 0.84
N GLU A 127 22.13 -8.51 1.86
CA GLU A 127 20.78 -8.99 2.17
C GLU A 127 19.85 -7.80 2.47
N LYS A 128 18.81 -7.64 1.65
CA LYS A 128 17.74 -6.66 1.85
C LYS A 128 16.53 -7.33 2.48
N ILE A 129 15.78 -6.58 3.26
CA ILE A 129 14.49 -7.02 3.81
C ILE A 129 13.38 -6.23 3.11
N TYR A 130 12.43 -6.95 2.53
CA TYR A 130 11.27 -6.39 1.86
C TYR A 130 10.03 -6.76 2.65
N THR A 131 9.57 -5.82 3.48
CA THR A 131 8.40 -5.98 4.33
C THR A 131 7.16 -5.48 3.61
N ILE A 132 6.12 -6.30 3.57
CA ILE A 132 4.82 -5.99 2.98
C ILE A 132 3.81 -5.81 4.10
N ILE A 133 3.09 -4.69 4.11
CA ILE A 133 1.96 -4.43 5.01
C ILE A 133 0.71 -4.17 4.17
N ALA A 134 -0.29 -5.05 4.29
CA ALA A 134 -1.58 -4.96 3.61
C ALA A 134 -2.61 -5.87 4.29
N GLU A 135 -3.88 -5.76 3.91
CA GLU A 135 -4.87 -6.80 4.25
C GLU A 135 -4.58 -8.11 3.51
N ASP A 136 -4.77 -9.24 4.20
CA ASP A 136 -4.47 -10.57 3.67
C ASP A 136 -5.64 -11.12 2.84
N GLY A 137 -5.46 -11.11 1.52
CA GLY A 137 -6.33 -11.76 0.53
C GLY A 137 -5.93 -13.19 0.18
N GLY A 138 -5.11 -13.86 1.00
CA GLY A 138 -4.59 -15.20 0.76
C GLY A 138 -3.16 -15.21 0.21
N PHE A 139 -2.36 -14.19 0.53
CA PHE A 139 -1.01 -14.04 -0.02
C PHE A 139 -0.02 -15.01 0.65
N ASP A 140 0.72 -15.76 -0.17
CA ASP A 140 1.82 -16.60 0.29
C ASP A 140 3.18 -15.98 -0.09
N PRO A 141 3.93 -15.40 0.87
CA PRO A 141 5.24 -14.80 0.60
C PRO A 141 6.28 -15.82 0.11
N ARG A 142 6.09 -17.12 0.37
CA ARG A 142 7.00 -18.18 -0.10
C ARG A 142 6.96 -18.36 -1.63
N GLY A 143 5.90 -17.87 -2.27
CA GLY A 143 5.77 -17.83 -3.73
C GLY A 143 6.66 -16.78 -4.39
N ILE A 144 7.35 -15.93 -3.62
CA ILE A 144 8.33 -14.96 -4.11
C ILE A 144 9.70 -15.36 -3.55
N GLN A 145 10.54 -15.94 -4.41
CA GLN A 145 11.91 -16.30 -4.05
C GLN A 145 12.89 -15.49 -4.88
N VAL A 146 13.63 -14.61 -4.21
CA VAL A 146 14.65 -13.76 -4.84
C VAL A 146 15.93 -13.86 -4.02
N SER A 147 17.05 -14.09 -4.71
CA SER A 147 18.34 -14.18 -4.05
C SER A 147 18.69 -12.86 -3.37
N ASN A 148 19.13 -12.94 -2.11
CA ASN A 148 19.53 -11.79 -1.30
C ASN A 148 18.42 -10.79 -0.92
N ILE A 149 17.14 -11.17 -1.05
CA ILE A 149 16.01 -10.38 -0.54
C ILE A 149 15.13 -11.28 0.34
N LYS A 150 15.04 -10.95 1.63
CA LYS A 150 14.11 -11.59 2.57
C LYS A 150 12.75 -10.92 2.47
N ILE A 151 11.74 -11.67 2.04
CA ILE A 151 10.36 -11.20 2.00
C ILE A 151 9.70 -11.44 3.36
N GLU A 152 9.11 -10.40 3.94
CA GLU A 152 8.32 -10.49 5.17
C GLU A 152 6.92 -9.97 4.90
N PHE A 153 5.90 -10.79 5.14
CA PHE A 153 4.51 -10.34 5.06
C PHE A 153 3.93 -10.13 6.45
N ILE A 154 3.40 -8.93 6.70
CA ILE A 154 2.80 -8.54 7.96
C ILE A 154 1.35 -8.11 7.66
N PRO A 155 0.38 -9.03 7.81
CA PRO A 155 -1.01 -8.71 7.55
C PRO A 155 -1.56 -7.75 8.61
N THR A 156 -2.34 -6.76 8.18
CA THR A 156 -3.08 -5.88 9.10
C THR A 156 -4.32 -6.59 9.65
N LYS A 157 -5.03 -7.30 8.78
CA LYS A 157 -6.19 -8.15 9.04
C LYS A 157 -6.42 -9.07 7.84
N LYS A 158 -7.33 -10.03 7.97
CA LYS A 158 -7.87 -10.75 6.82
C LYS A 158 -8.78 -9.86 6.01
N ARG A 159 -8.62 -9.89 4.68
CA ARG A 159 -9.50 -9.20 3.74
C ARG A 159 -10.90 -9.81 3.78
N VAL A 160 -11.93 -8.99 3.63
CA VAL A 160 -13.31 -9.46 3.39
C VAL A 160 -13.46 -9.76 1.90
N GLU A 161 -13.96 -10.95 1.57
CA GLU A 161 -14.16 -11.37 0.18
C GLU A 161 -15.04 -10.37 -0.58
N GLU A 162 -14.71 -10.11 -1.85
CA GLU A 162 -15.36 -9.13 -2.74
C GLU A 162 -15.32 -7.66 -2.27
N VAL A 163 -14.65 -7.37 -1.17
CA VAL A 163 -14.41 -5.99 -0.73
C VAL A 163 -12.98 -5.59 -1.04
N TYR A 164 -12.85 -4.53 -1.84
CA TYR A 164 -11.58 -3.96 -2.28
C TYR A 164 -11.39 -2.56 -1.69
N ASN A 165 -10.16 -2.16 -1.35
CA ASN A 165 -9.87 -0.82 -0.82
C ASN A 165 -10.73 -0.44 0.40
N ALA A 166 -11.01 -1.39 1.30
CA ALA A 166 -11.89 -1.18 2.44
C ALA A 166 -11.54 0.07 3.27
N ILE A 167 -10.24 0.33 3.44
CA ILE A 167 -9.71 1.49 4.16
C ILE A 167 -10.17 2.84 3.60
N SER A 168 -10.56 2.90 2.32
CA SER A 168 -11.04 4.10 1.64
C SER A 168 -12.54 4.38 1.83
N TYR A 169 -13.29 3.47 2.47
CA TYR A 169 -14.73 3.60 2.65
C TYR A 169 -15.14 4.56 3.79
N ILE A 170 -14.16 5.24 4.38
CA ILE A 170 -14.38 6.29 5.36
C ILE A 170 -14.48 7.62 4.60
N VAL A 171 -15.63 8.29 4.70
CA VAL A 171 -15.74 9.70 4.33
C VAL A 171 -15.76 10.49 5.63
N PRO A 172 -14.79 11.38 5.87
CA PRO A 172 -14.84 12.24 7.06
C PRO A 172 -16.11 13.08 7.07
N GLU A 173 -16.69 13.27 8.27
CA GLU A 173 -17.98 13.94 8.46
C GLU A 173 -17.98 15.36 7.87
N GLU A 174 -16.83 16.05 7.93
CA GLU A 174 -16.65 17.39 7.36
C GLU A 174 -16.84 17.46 5.83
N TYR A 175 -16.67 16.34 5.12
CA TYR A 175 -16.94 16.23 3.67
C TYR A 175 -18.31 15.61 3.39
N GLU A 176 -18.73 14.66 4.22
CA GLU A 176 -20.01 13.98 4.07
C GLU A 176 -21.19 14.95 4.28
N GLN A 177 -21.13 15.77 5.32
CA GLN A 177 -22.25 16.60 5.74
C GLN A 177 -22.61 17.70 4.73
N PRO A 178 -21.65 18.44 4.14
CA PRO A 178 -21.95 19.39 3.07
C PRO A 178 -22.61 18.73 1.84
N ILE A 179 -22.16 17.54 1.44
CA ILE A 179 -22.73 16.81 0.30
C ILE A 179 -24.17 16.38 0.62
N ARG A 180 -24.42 15.86 1.83
CA ARG A 180 -25.76 15.49 2.28
C ARG A 180 -26.72 16.67 2.26
N ASN A 181 -26.27 17.84 2.70
CA ASN A 181 -27.10 19.06 2.68
C ASN A 181 -27.55 19.42 1.26
N VAL A 182 -26.62 19.41 0.29
CA VAL A 182 -26.94 19.68 -1.13
C VAL A 182 -27.91 18.65 -1.70
N LEU A 183 -27.71 17.37 -1.42
CA LEU A 183 -28.59 16.31 -1.92
C LEU A 183 -29.99 16.37 -1.32
N GLN A 184 -30.13 16.75 -0.05
CA GLN A 184 -31.42 16.91 0.62
C GLN A 184 -32.19 18.14 0.14
N GLU A 185 -31.51 19.23 -0.22
CA GLU A 185 -32.13 20.41 -0.84
C GLU A 185 -32.79 20.05 -2.19
N ASN A 186 -32.10 19.26 -3.02
CA ASN A 186 -32.63 18.83 -4.33
C ASN A 186 -33.84 17.87 -4.25
N ILE A 187 -33.97 17.06 -3.19
CA ILE A 187 -35.11 16.14 -3.01
C ILE A 187 -36.40 16.89 -2.60
N LYS A 188 -36.28 18.03 -1.91
CA LYS A 188 -37.45 18.85 -1.57
C LYS A 188 -38.02 19.59 -2.77
N ASP A 189 -37.19 19.90 -3.77
CA ASP A 189 -37.64 20.57 -5.00
C ASP A 189 -38.19 19.60 -6.05
N LEU A 190 -37.75 18.33 -6.06
CA LEU A 190 -38.33 17.27 -6.90
C LEU A 190 -39.73 16.79 -6.45
N ASN A 191 -40.10 17.02 -5.19
CA ASN A 191 -41.43 16.67 -4.65
C ASN A 191 -42.41 17.85 -4.68
N LYS A 192 -42.04 18.96 -5.34
CA LYS A 192 -42.89 20.16 -5.53
C LYS A 192 -43.34 20.39 -6.98
N SER A 193 -42.98 19.50 -7.89
CA SER A 193 -43.45 19.44 -9.28
C SER A 193 -44.50 18.35 -9.45
#